data_AF-A0A6C1PBR6-F1
#
_entry.id   AF-A0A6C1PBR6-F1
#
_cell.length_a   1.000
_cell.length_b   1.000
_cell.length_c   1.000
_cell.angle_alpha   90.00
_cell.angle_beta   90.00
_cell.angle_gamma   90.00
#
_symmetry.space_group_name_H-M   'P 1'
#
loop_
_entity.id
_entity.type
_entity.pdbx_description
1 polymer ?
#
loop_
_entity_poly.entity_id
_entity_poly.type
_entity_poly.pdbx_seq_one_letter_code
_entity_poly.pdbx_strand_id
1 'polypeptide(L)'
;NVFWHASDPNDAANVLNNELYTGVFSSYHKQRGYYASMGGRDNTTTRFRRYPRTEGGSAVTHISLADRDEQQEYLIKPDHTHTIQLVVYKDVVQYIVDGRVFYEIREGDEVTLEGSESDRDGRALYDTDRFPAYDGGWVGFRMVNSHHVYSNFRVYRLNSK
;
A
#
# COMPACT_ATOMS: atom_id res chain seq x y z
N ASN A 1 -8.08 -5.46 -0.18
CA ASN A 1 -7.19 -4.28 -0.05
C ASN A 1 -6.65 -4.22 1.36
N VAL A 2 -5.35 -3.96 1.51
CA VAL A 2 -4.68 -3.94 2.81
C VAL A 2 -3.84 -2.69 2.95
N PHE A 3 -3.86 -2.11 4.14
CA PHE A 3 -2.96 -1.07 4.61
C PHE A 3 -2.04 -1.66 5.67
N TRP A 4 -0.77 -1.29 5.68
CA TRP A 4 0.17 -1.63 6.75
C TRP A 4 1.10 -0.46 7.05
N HIS A 5 1.61 -0.45 8.27
CA HIS A 5 2.33 0.71 8.83
C HIS A 5 1.49 1.99 8.75
N ALA A 6 0.17 1.83 8.89
CA ALA A 6 -0.76 2.93 8.79
C ALA A 6 -0.68 3.82 10.04
N SER A 7 -0.55 5.13 9.85
CA SER A 7 -0.58 6.11 10.93
C SER A 7 -1.19 7.41 10.44
N ASP A 8 -1.83 8.17 11.33
CA ASP A 8 -2.32 9.51 11.00
C ASP A 8 -1.17 10.52 11.16
N PRO A 9 -1.12 11.59 10.35
CA PRO A 9 -0.02 12.54 10.37
C PRO A 9 0.10 13.35 11.67
N ASN A 10 -0.99 13.50 12.44
CA ASN A 10 -0.98 14.29 13.67
C ASN A 10 -0.76 13.42 14.91
N ASP A 11 -1.44 12.28 15.00
CA ASP A 11 -1.28 11.30 16.09
C ASP A 11 -1.48 9.90 15.51
N ALA A 12 -0.48 9.03 15.62
CA ALA A 12 -0.52 7.70 15.02
C ALA A 12 -1.77 6.87 15.38
N ALA A 13 -2.37 7.06 16.55
CA ALA A 13 -3.57 6.33 16.98
C ALA A 13 -4.87 6.84 16.33
N ASN A 14 -4.87 8.04 15.76
CA ASN A 14 -6.05 8.63 15.12
C ASN A 14 -6.53 7.85 13.89
N VAL A 15 -5.74 6.93 13.33
CA VAL A 15 -6.24 6.00 12.29
C VAL A 15 -7.41 5.14 12.74
N LEU A 16 -7.61 5.01 14.06
CA LEU A 16 -8.75 4.31 14.66
C LEU A 16 -9.97 5.22 14.88
N ASN A 17 -9.85 6.52 14.64
CA ASN A 17 -10.93 7.47 14.79
C ASN A 17 -11.86 7.44 13.57
N ASN A 18 -13.11 7.00 13.77
CA ASN A 18 -14.11 6.83 12.71
C ASN A 18 -14.68 8.15 12.17
N GLU A 19 -14.50 9.28 12.86
CA GLU A 19 -14.85 10.61 12.34
C GLU A 19 -13.78 11.10 11.35
N LEU A 20 -12.52 10.70 11.55
CA LEU A 20 -11.39 11.04 10.69
C LEU A 20 -11.20 10.07 9.53
N TYR A 21 -11.51 8.79 9.74
CA TYR A 21 -11.37 7.68 8.80
C TYR A 21 -12.70 6.94 8.65
N THR A 22 -13.56 7.48 7.79
CA THR A 22 -15.00 7.18 7.76
C THR A 22 -15.38 5.94 6.96
N GLY A 23 -14.42 5.24 6.35
CA GLY A 23 -14.72 4.21 5.35
C GLY A 23 -14.84 4.76 3.92
N VAL A 24 -14.98 6.08 3.72
CA VAL A 24 -14.87 6.71 2.39
C VAL A 24 -13.39 6.72 1.96
N PHE A 25 -13.09 6.30 0.72
CA PHE A 25 -11.70 6.10 0.28
C PHE A 25 -10.83 7.36 0.41
N SER A 26 -11.38 8.54 0.13
CA SER A 26 -10.68 9.81 0.25
C SER A 26 -10.30 10.19 1.69
N SER A 27 -11.03 9.70 2.70
CA SER A 27 -10.69 9.96 4.11
C SER A 27 -9.32 9.40 4.51
N TYR A 28 -8.85 8.36 3.80
CA TYR A 28 -7.56 7.71 4.01
C TYR A 28 -6.40 8.41 3.29
N HIS A 29 -6.64 9.36 2.38
CA HIS A 29 -5.58 9.97 1.55
C HIS A 29 -4.46 10.65 2.35
N LYS A 30 -4.80 11.17 3.54
CA LYS A 30 -3.87 11.86 4.45
C LYS A 30 -3.04 10.94 5.32
N GLN A 31 -3.42 9.68 5.48
CA GLN A 31 -2.68 8.75 6.33
C GLN A 31 -1.28 8.55 5.78
N ARG A 32 -0.35 8.10 6.61
CA ARG A 32 0.95 7.55 6.24
C ARG A 32 0.87 6.02 6.20
N GLY A 33 1.82 5.38 5.54
CA GLY A 33 1.92 3.92 5.44
C GLY A 33 1.89 3.44 3.99
N TYR A 34 1.64 2.14 3.82
CA TYR A 34 1.56 1.51 2.52
C TYR A 34 0.17 0.94 2.27
N TYR A 35 -0.16 0.78 0.99
CA TYR A 35 -1.42 0.20 0.55
C TYR A 35 -1.17 -0.75 -0.62
N ALA A 36 -1.82 -1.91 -0.58
CA ALA A 36 -1.87 -2.82 -1.69
C ALA A 36 -3.29 -3.34 -1.93
N SER A 37 -3.60 -3.53 -3.20
CA SER A 37 -4.85 -4.14 -3.64
C SER A 37 -4.63 -5.02 -4.84
N MET A 38 -5.38 -6.12 -4.89
CA MET A 38 -5.59 -6.95 -6.05
C MET A 38 -7.08 -7.02 -6.34
N GLY A 39 -7.46 -7.05 -7.61
CA GLY A 39 -8.84 -7.22 -8.04
C GLY A 39 -9.73 -5.98 -7.94
N GLY A 40 -9.16 -4.77 -8.00
CA GLY A 40 -9.96 -3.55 -8.12
C GLY A 40 -10.63 -3.44 -9.49
N ARG A 41 -11.61 -2.53 -9.64
CA ARG A 41 -12.32 -2.23 -10.91
C ARG A 41 -12.78 -3.51 -11.61
N ASP A 42 -13.77 -4.19 -11.03
CA ASP A 42 -14.32 -5.45 -11.56
C ASP A 42 -13.23 -6.50 -11.84
N ASN A 43 -12.28 -6.62 -10.92
CA ASN A 43 -11.15 -7.53 -11.00
C ASN A 43 -10.25 -7.30 -12.21
N THR A 44 -9.91 -6.05 -12.55
CA THR A 44 -8.97 -5.72 -13.64
C THR A 44 -7.70 -5.02 -13.16
N THR A 45 -7.70 -4.50 -11.94
CA THR A 45 -6.63 -3.62 -11.45
C THR A 45 -5.95 -4.15 -10.21
N THR A 46 -4.66 -3.83 -10.10
CA THR A 46 -3.84 -4.05 -8.91
C THR A 46 -3.08 -2.78 -8.59
N ARG A 47 -2.88 -2.47 -7.31
CA ARG A 47 -2.21 -1.23 -6.93
C ARG A 47 -1.26 -1.51 -5.79
N PHE A 48 -0.11 -0.87 -5.84
CA PHE A 48 0.75 -0.65 -4.69
C PHE A 48 0.97 0.86 -4.55
N ARG A 49 0.81 1.38 -3.34
CA ARG A 49 1.02 2.80 -3.06
C ARG A 49 1.77 3.00 -1.77
N ARG A 50 2.66 3.98 -1.76
CA ARG A 50 3.16 4.61 -0.55
C ARG A 50 2.33 5.87 -0.31
N TYR A 51 1.74 5.99 0.87
CA TYR A 51 0.99 7.17 1.28
C TYR A 51 1.93 8.18 1.96
N PRO A 52 1.53 9.44 2.21
CA PRO A 52 0.24 10.06 1.92
C PRO A 52 0.03 10.40 0.44
N ARG A 53 -1.23 10.49 0.04
CA ARG A 53 -1.66 11.08 -1.25
C ARG A 53 -2.00 12.56 -1.13
N THR A 54 -2.30 13.01 0.09
CA THR A 54 -2.62 14.41 0.38
C THR A 54 -1.95 14.85 1.67
N GLU A 55 -1.44 16.08 1.71
CA GLU A 55 -0.94 16.74 2.91
C GLU A 55 -1.55 18.15 3.01
N GLY A 56 -2.00 18.55 4.21
CA GLY A 56 -2.70 19.83 4.38
C GLY A 56 -3.96 20.00 3.51
N GLY A 57 -4.55 18.89 3.03
CA GLY A 57 -5.70 18.88 2.11
C GLY A 57 -5.35 19.02 0.62
N SER A 58 -4.07 19.18 0.28
CA SER A 58 -3.59 19.28 -1.09
C SER A 58 -2.95 17.97 -1.55
N ALA A 59 -3.06 17.63 -2.84
CA ALA A 59 -2.40 16.46 -3.39
C ALA A 59 -0.88 16.61 -3.31
N VAL A 60 -0.20 15.52 -2.96
CA VAL A 60 1.27 15.45 -2.90
C VAL A 60 1.78 14.29 -3.76
N THR A 61 3.03 14.41 -4.19
CA THR A 61 3.71 13.36 -4.96
C THR A 61 3.95 12.13 -4.11
N HIS A 62 3.57 10.96 -4.61
CA HIS A 62 3.71 9.69 -3.91
C HIS A 62 3.93 8.53 -4.88
N ILE A 63 4.52 7.44 -4.38
CA ILE A 63 4.76 6.22 -5.16
C ILE A 63 3.42 5.52 -5.43
N SER A 64 3.13 5.23 -6.69
CA SER A 64 1.92 4.53 -7.14
C SER A 64 2.26 3.60 -8.29
N LEU A 65 2.35 2.30 -8.00
CA LEU A 65 2.65 1.24 -8.97
C LEU A 65 1.34 0.57 -9.42
N ALA A 66 1.24 0.33 -10.73
CA ALA A 66 0.07 -0.26 -11.40
C ALA A 66 0.46 -1.09 -12.63
N ASP A 67 1.73 -1.45 -12.78
CA ASP A 67 2.29 -2.17 -13.92
C ASP A 67 1.78 -3.62 -14.07
N ARG A 68 0.96 -4.10 -13.13
CA ARG A 68 0.35 -5.44 -13.14
C ARG A 68 -1.14 -5.43 -13.48
N ASP A 69 -1.67 -4.32 -13.96
CA ASP A 69 -3.06 -4.24 -14.43
C ASP A 69 -3.33 -5.23 -15.56
N GLU A 70 -4.55 -5.79 -15.56
CA GLU A 70 -5.10 -6.74 -16.57
C GLU A 70 -4.37 -8.09 -16.70
N GLN A 71 -3.22 -8.25 -16.04
CA GLN A 71 -2.46 -9.51 -16.03
C GLN A 71 -3.11 -10.52 -15.09
N GLN A 72 -3.69 -11.57 -15.67
CA GLN A 72 -4.55 -12.55 -14.98
C GLN A 72 -3.92 -13.20 -13.74
N GLU A 73 -2.61 -13.43 -13.75
CA GLU A 73 -1.91 -14.00 -12.60
C GLU A 73 -1.86 -13.09 -11.36
N TYR A 74 -2.13 -11.79 -11.50
CA TYR A 74 -2.10 -10.80 -10.42
C TYR A 74 -3.50 -10.43 -9.90
N LEU A 75 -4.55 -11.03 -10.48
CA LEU A 75 -5.94 -10.75 -10.17
C LEU A 75 -6.49 -11.72 -9.11
N ILE A 76 -7.59 -11.33 -8.46
CA ILE A 76 -8.24 -12.23 -7.49
C ILE A 76 -8.84 -13.43 -8.22
N LYS A 77 -8.73 -14.60 -7.60
CA LYS A 77 -9.39 -15.82 -8.07
C LYS A 77 -10.58 -16.11 -7.15
N PRO A 78 -11.80 -16.25 -7.68
CA PRO A 78 -12.96 -16.68 -6.90
C PRO A 78 -12.71 -18.05 -6.24
N ASP A 79 -13.27 -18.25 -5.04
CA ASP A 79 -13.16 -19.50 -4.27
C ASP A 79 -11.72 -20.00 -4.07
N HIS A 80 -10.78 -19.06 -3.95
CA HIS A 80 -9.37 -19.34 -3.77
C HIS A 80 -8.85 -18.69 -2.49
N THR A 81 -8.21 -19.49 -1.64
CA THR A 81 -7.52 -18.97 -0.45
C THR A 81 -6.13 -18.50 -0.87
N HIS A 82 -5.91 -17.19 -0.81
CA HIS A 82 -4.59 -16.59 -1.04
C HIS A 82 -3.79 -16.49 0.26
N THR A 83 -2.48 -16.75 0.18
CA THR A 83 -1.51 -16.41 1.23
C THR A 83 -0.93 -15.04 0.95
N ILE A 84 -1.15 -14.08 1.85
CA ILE A 84 -0.64 -12.72 1.73
C ILE A 84 0.50 -12.50 2.72
N GLN A 85 1.63 -12.00 2.25
CA GLN A 85 2.74 -11.57 3.10
C GLN A 85 3.08 -10.11 2.81
N LEU A 86 3.22 -9.33 3.88
CA LEU A 86 3.62 -7.93 3.84
C LEU A 86 5.00 -7.86 4.47
N VAL A 87 5.99 -7.38 3.73
CA VAL A 87 7.37 -7.26 4.22
C VAL A 87 7.75 -5.79 4.23
N VAL A 88 8.27 -5.33 5.36
CA VAL A 88 9.01 -4.07 5.46
C VAL A 88 10.26 -4.37 6.25
N TYR A 89 11.42 -4.19 5.63
CA TYR A 89 12.71 -4.41 6.26
C TYR A 89 13.73 -3.43 5.70
N LYS A 90 14.13 -2.44 6.50
CA LYS A 90 14.98 -1.34 6.08
C LYS A 90 14.36 -0.62 4.87
N ASP A 91 15.06 -0.65 3.74
CA ASP A 91 14.69 -0.04 2.46
C ASP A 91 13.76 -0.93 1.60
N VAL A 92 13.58 -2.21 1.96
CA VAL A 92 12.79 -3.15 1.17
C VAL A 92 11.35 -3.20 1.65
N VAL A 93 10.40 -2.98 0.74
CA VAL A 93 8.96 -3.12 0.98
C VAL A 93 8.37 -4.05 -0.07
N GLN A 94 7.69 -5.12 0.36
CA GLN A 94 7.10 -6.11 -0.56
C GLN A 94 5.63 -6.40 -0.25
N TYR A 95 4.87 -6.61 -1.31
CA TYR A 95 3.57 -7.25 -1.30
C TYR A 95 3.68 -8.60 -2.02
N ILE A 96 3.51 -9.69 -1.29
CA ILE A 96 3.68 -11.06 -1.78
C ILE A 96 2.34 -11.78 -1.69
N VAL A 97 1.96 -12.44 -2.78
CA VAL A 97 0.73 -13.23 -2.90
C VAL A 97 1.09 -14.64 -3.38
N ASP A 98 0.69 -15.65 -2.62
CA ASP A 98 0.96 -17.07 -2.91
C ASP A 98 2.44 -17.38 -3.18
N GLY A 99 3.33 -16.71 -2.42
CA GLY A 99 4.78 -16.85 -2.55
C GLY A 99 5.39 -16.10 -3.74
N ARG A 100 4.58 -15.42 -4.58
CA ARG A 100 5.05 -14.56 -5.68
C ARG A 100 5.09 -13.10 -5.23
N VAL A 101 6.19 -12.42 -5.50
CA VAL A 101 6.30 -10.96 -5.31
C VAL A 101 5.41 -10.28 -6.35
N PHE A 102 4.37 -9.59 -5.89
CA PHE A 102 3.50 -8.77 -6.74
C PHE A 102 4.09 -7.39 -6.95
N TYR A 103 4.53 -6.78 -5.84
CA TYR A 103 5.18 -5.48 -5.84
C TYR A 103 6.34 -5.50 -4.86
N GLU A 104 7.43 -4.85 -5.25
CA GLU A 104 8.60 -4.58 -4.44
C GLU A 104 9.07 -3.17 -4.75
N ILE A 105 9.52 -2.46 -3.71
CA ILE A 105 10.37 -1.29 -3.88
C ILE A 105 11.58 -1.44 -2.96
N ARG A 106 12.75 -1.07 -3.49
CA ARG A 106 14.03 -0.99 -2.81
C ARG A 106 14.79 0.28 -3.22
N GLU A 107 15.63 0.81 -2.34
CA GLU A 107 16.51 1.94 -2.64
C GLU A 107 17.18 1.74 -4.02
N GLY A 108 16.99 2.71 -4.91
CA GLY A 108 17.51 2.70 -6.29
C GLY A 108 16.61 2.04 -7.34
N ASP A 109 15.48 1.43 -6.98
CA ASP A 109 14.52 0.88 -7.94
C ASP A 109 13.78 1.98 -8.70
N GLU A 110 13.47 1.75 -9.98
CA GLU A 110 12.56 2.65 -10.72
C GLU A 110 11.13 2.51 -10.19
N VAL A 111 10.51 3.63 -9.83
CA VAL A 111 9.13 3.72 -9.36
C VAL A 111 8.34 4.75 -10.13
N THR A 112 7.03 4.52 -10.27
CA THR A 112 6.09 5.50 -10.81
C THR A 112 5.52 6.39 -9.70
N LEU A 113 5.36 7.67 -10.01
CA LEU A 113 4.89 8.72 -9.11
C LEU A 113 3.56 9.31 -9.61
N GLU A 114 2.63 9.55 -8.69
CA GLU A 114 1.39 10.31 -8.92
C GLU A 114 1.39 11.55 -8.01
N GLY A 115 0.97 12.73 -8.49
CA GLY A 115 0.76 13.92 -7.65
C GLY A 115 1.10 15.25 -8.32
N SER A 116 1.18 16.30 -7.50
CA SER A 116 1.29 17.71 -7.93
C SER A 116 2.63 18.09 -8.56
N GLU A 117 3.68 17.31 -8.32
CA GLU A 117 5.04 17.57 -8.83
C GLU A 117 5.58 16.41 -9.68
N SER A 118 4.72 15.64 -10.35
CA SER A 118 5.19 14.58 -11.26
C SER A 118 5.86 15.22 -12.49
N ASP A 119 7.19 15.44 -12.39
CA ASP A 119 8.03 15.86 -13.51
C ASP A 119 7.91 14.86 -14.68
N ARG A 120 7.77 15.45 -15.88
CA ARG A 120 7.84 15.01 -17.30
C ARG A 120 7.60 13.56 -17.75
N ASP A 121 7.73 12.52 -16.92
CA ASP A 121 7.41 11.13 -17.24
C ASP A 121 6.78 10.33 -16.06
N GLY A 122 6.63 10.95 -14.88
CA GLY A 122 6.00 10.30 -13.73
C GLY A 122 6.80 9.11 -13.18
N ARG A 123 8.11 9.06 -13.42
CA ARG A 123 9.04 8.02 -12.95
C ARG A 123 10.20 8.64 -12.18
N ALA A 124 10.73 7.93 -11.21
CA ALA A 124 11.93 8.30 -10.46
C ALA A 124 12.61 7.05 -9.91
N LEU A 125 13.84 7.19 -9.41
CA LEU A 125 14.41 6.17 -8.53
C LEU A 125 13.79 6.31 -7.14
N TYR A 126 13.51 5.19 -6.49
CA TYR A 126 13.11 5.16 -5.09
C TYR A 126 14.30 5.56 -4.23
N ASP A 127 14.13 6.66 -3.53
CA ASP A 127 15.11 7.31 -2.67
C ASP A 127 14.49 7.41 -1.28
N THR A 128 15.13 6.79 -0.29
CA THR A 128 14.67 6.76 1.11
C THR A 128 14.82 8.09 1.84
N ASP A 129 15.62 9.05 1.33
CA ASP A 129 15.63 10.42 1.85
C ASP A 129 14.34 11.15 1.43
N ARG A 130 13.90 10.95 0.19
CA ARG A 130 12.64 11.54 -0.33
C ARG A 130 11.40 10.80 0.18
N PHE A 131 11.46 9.48 0.22
CA PHE A 131 10.34 8.60 0.58
C PHE A 131 10.75 7.63 1.71
N PRO A 132 10.97 8.11 2.95
CA PRO A 132 11.42 7.25 4.03
C PRO A 132 10.55 6.01 4.23
N ALA A 133 11.18 4.87 4.46
CA ALA A 133 10.45 3.66 4.81
C ALA A 133 9.79 3.84 6.19
N TYR A 134 8.51 3.46 6.30
CA TYR A 134 7.84 3.42 7.60
C TYR A 134 8.36 2.25 8.45
N ASP A 135 8.51 2.44 9.76
CA ASP A 135 9.06 1.45 10.70
C ASP A 135 8.01 0.86 11.66
N GLY A 136 6.80 1.40 11.68
CA GLY A 136 5.69 0.88 12.47
C GLY A 136 4.34 1.50 12.09
N GLY A 137 3.28 0.99 12.73
CA GLY A 137 1.91 1.48 12.59
C GLY A 137 0.89 0.36 12.61
N TRP A 138 -0.34 0.70 12.22
CA TRP A 138 -1.48 -0.22 12.23
C TRP A 138 -1.58 -1.01 10.92
N VAL A 139 -2.24 -2.17 10.99
CA VAL A 139 -2.65 -2.96 9.84
C VAL A 139 -4.16 -2.85 9.69
N GLY A 140 -4.65 -2.60 8.48
CA GLY A 140 -6.06 -2.44 8.20
C GLY A 140 -6.49 -3.14 6.93
N PHE A 141 -7.61 -3.84 6.97
CA PHE A 141 -8.22 -4.44 5.79
C PHE A 141 -9.37 -3.56 5.32
N ARG A 142 -9.34 -3.16 4.04
CA ARG A 142 -10.40 -2.39 3.41
C ARG A 142 -11.13 -3.25 2.38
N MET A 143 -12.46 -3.18 2.43
CA MET A 143 -13.36 -3.90 1.55
C MET A 143 -14.34 -2.92 0.88
N VAL A 144 -14.76 -3.25 -0.33
CA VAL A 144 -15.82 -2.54 -1.06
C VAL A 144 -16.66 -3.62 -1.72
N ASN A 145 -17.95 -3.71 -1.39
CA ASN A 145 -18.92 -4.64 -1.96
C ASN A 145 -18.39 -6.08 -2.16
N SER A 146 -17.74 -6.63 -1.15
CA SER A 146 -17.07 -7.94 -1.19
C SER A 146 -17.20 -8.66 0.14
N HIS A 147 -17.11 -9.99 0.14
CA HIS A 147 -17.09 -10.83 1.33
C HIS A 147 -15.77 -11.59 1.40
N HIS A 148 -15.01 -11.38 2.46
CA HIS A 148 -13.68 -11.96 2.64
C HIS A 148 -13.65 -12.74 3.96
N VAL A 149 -12.89 -13.83 3.99
CA VAL A 149 -12.53 -14.55 5.22
C VAL A 149 -11.04 -14.39 5.43
N TYR A 150 -10.65 -13.87 6.59
CA TYR A 150 -9.25 -13.77 6.99
C TYR A 150 -8.97 -14.77 8.10
N SER A 151 -7.88 -15.52 7.98
CA SER A 151 -7.44 -16.48 8.99
C SER A 151 -5.92 -16.46 9.11
N ASN A 152 -5.38 -17.01 10.19
CA ASN A 152 -3.93 -17.13 10.42
C ASN A 152 -3.15 -15.81 10.33
N PHE A 153 -3.75 -14.70 10.76
CA PHE A 153 -3.05 -13.41 10.85
C PHE A 153 -1.93 -13.48 11.89
N ARG A 154 -0.70 -13.15 11.46
CA ARG A 154 0.50 -13.17 12.30
C ARG A 154 1.38 -11.99 11.94
N VAL A 155 2.05 -11.43 12.94
CA VAL A 155 3.02 -10.35 12.78
C VAL A 155 4.33 -10.82 13.38
N TYR A 156 5.41 -10.68 12.61
CA TYR A 156 6.75 -11.09 13.00
C TYR A 156 7.68 -9.89 12.95
N ARG A 157 8.60 -9.82 13.92
CA ARG A 157 9.75 -8.92 13.84
C ARG A 157 10.82 -9.55 12.98
N LEU A 158 11.32 -8.80 11.99
CA LEU A 158 12.46 -9.20 11.17
C LEU A 158 13.75 -8.66 11.83
N ASN A 159 14.64 -9.55 12.23
CA ASN A 159 15.95 -9.20 12.77
C ASN A 159 17.01 -9.39 11.68
N SER A 160 18.01 -8.51 11.62
CA SER A 160 19.24 -8.80 10.87
C SER A 160 19.87 -10.08 11.43
N LYS A 161 20.34 -10.95 10.54
CA LYS A 161 21.31 -11.98 10.93
C LYS A 161 22.66 -11.34 11.27
#